data_AF-A0A524H1I1-F1
#
_entry.id   AF-A0A524H1I1-F1
#
_cell.length_a   1.000
_cell.length_b   1.000
_cell.length_c   1.000
_cell.angle_alpha   90.00
_cell.angle_beta   90.00
_cell.angle_gamma   90.00
#
_symmetry.space_group_name_H-M   'P 1'
#
loop_
_entity.id
_entity.type
_entity.pdbx_description
1 polymer ?
#
loop_
_entity_poly.entity_id
_entity_poly.type
_entity_poly.pdbx_seq_one_letter_code
_entity_poly.pdbx_strand_id
1 'polypeptide(L)' 'MVENFCDLTRLIRSIQRLEGNPDCFGTVENSCERTGCAWREYCRTPLDCEDLPGETADEIAHR' A
#
# COMPACT_ATOMS: atom_id res chain seq x y z
N MET A 1 -3.15 18.08 -3.67
CA MET A 1 -2.09 17.15 -4.12
C MET A 1 -2.70 15.77 -3.98
N VAL A 2 -3.11 15.15 -5.09
CA VAL A 2 -3.61 13.77 -5.05
C VAL A 2 -2.35 12.91 -5.14
N GLU A 3 -1.82 12.50 -4.00
CA GLU A 3 -0.66 11.62 -3.95
C GLU A 3 -1.12 10.20 -4.32
N ASN A 4 -0.45 9.58 -5.30
CA ASN A 4 -0.73 8.20 -5.70
C ASN A 4 -0.21 7.23 -4.63
N PHE A 5 -1.05 6.93 -3.64
CA PHE A 5 -0.72 6.01 -2.55
C PHE A 5 -0.39 4.59 -3.03
N CYS A 6 -0.78 4.23 -4.25
CA CYS A 6 -0.43 2.96 -4.91
C CYS A 6 1.07 2.76 -5.08
N ASP A 7 1.78 3.80 -5.51
CA ASP A 7 3.22 3.71 -5.74
C ASP A 7 3.98 3.60 -4.42
N LEU A 8 3.49 4.32 -3.39
CA LEU A 8 4.00 4.20 -2.04
C LEU A 8 3.77 2.80 -1.47
N THR A 9 2.57 2.25 -1.63
CA THR A 9 2.24 0.87 -1.22
C THR A 9 3.16 -0.15 -1.91
N ARG A 10 3.37 -0.03 -3.22
CA ARG A 10 4.29 -0.91 -3.98
C ARG A 10 5.74 -0.77 -3.53
N LEU A 11 6.20 0.46 -3.27
CA LEU A 11 7.55 0.73 -2.79
C LEU A 11 7.77 0.10 -1.42
N ILE A 12 6.85 0.31 -0.48
CA ILE A 12 6.94 -0.21 0.88
C ILE A 12 6.91 -1.73 0.89
N ARG A 13 5.99 -2.37 0.13
CA ARG A 13 5.96 -3.83 -0.01
C ARG A 13 7.25 -4.39 -0.62
N SER A 14 7.89 -3.64 -1.53
CA SER A 14 9.21 -4.03 -2.05
C SER A 14 10.31 -4.01 -0.99
N ILE A 15 10.31 -3.01 -0.11
CA ILE A 15 11.25 -2.95 1.02
C ILE A 15 10.98 -4.10 2.00
N GLN A 16 9.72 -4.40 2.33
CA GLN A 16 9.37 -5.52 3.20
C GLN A 16 9.95 -6.84 2.69
N ARG A 17 9.87 -7.12 1.37
CA ARG A 17 10.48 -8.32 0.78
C ARG A 17 12.01 -8.34 0.90
N LEU A 18 12.68 -7.19 0.75
CA LEU A 18 14.13 -7.09 0.94
C LEU A 18 14.54 -7.36 2.40
N GLU A 19 13.68 -7.02 3.36
CA GLU A 19 13.86 -7.32 4.79
C GLU A 19 13.47 -8.75 5.17
N GLY A 20 12.91 -9.54 4.24
CA GLY A 20 12.36 -10.88 4.51
C GLY A 20 11.02 -10.86 5.23
N ASN A 21 10.35 -9.71 5.28
CA ASN A 21 9.00 -9.53 5.80
C ASN A 21 7.94 -9.81 4.71
N PRO A 22 6.74 -10.31 5.07
CA PRO A 22 5.63 -10.43 4.13
C PRO A 22 5.08 -9.06 3.72
N ASP A 23 4.35 -9.00 2.59
CA ASP A 23 3.64 -7.82 2.06
C ASP A 23 2.45 -7.42 2.97
N CYS A 24 2.77 -7.02 4.21
CA CYS A 24 1.81 -6.73 5.26
C CYS A 24 1.39 -5.25 5.30
N PHE A 25 2.03 -4.38 4.51
CA PHE A 25 1.64 -2.97 4.46
C PHE A 25 0.27 -2.80 3.77
N GLY A 26 -0.68 -2.23 4.52
CA GLY A 26 -2.04 -1.97 4.09
C GLY A 26 -2.90 -3.18 3.75
N THR A 27 -2.47 -4.39 4.14
CA THR A 27 -3.19 -5.65 3.83
C THR A 27 -3.71 -6.40 5.06
N VAL A 28 -3.32 -5.99 6.27
CA VAL A 28 -3.54 -6.82 7.47
C VAL A 28 -4.72 -6.30 8.27
N GLU A 29 -5.80 -7.07 8.26
CA GLU A 29 -7.03 -6.76 9.00
C GLU A 29 -6.85 -6.80 10.52
N ASN A 30 -6.07 -7.77 11.04
CA ASN A 30 -6.01 -8.06 12.48
C ASN A 30 -4.74 -7.52 13.17
N SER A 31 -3.55 -7.96 12.74
CA SER A 31 -2.28 -7.40 13.23
C SER A 31 -1.08 -7.95 12.46
N CYS A 32 -0.11 -7.09 12.15
CA CYS A 32 1.22 -7.55 11.75
C CYS A 32 1.92 -8.18 12.97
N GLU A 33 2.12 -9.50 12.93
CA GLU A 33 2.76 -10.29 13.99
C GLU A 33 4.29 -10.15 14.00
N ARG A 34 4.87 -9.54 12.96
CA ARG A 34 6.30 -9.26 12.88
C ARG A 34 6.67 -8.07 13.76
N THR A 35 7.24 -8.37 14.93
CA THR A 35 7.73 -7.38 15.89
C THR A 35 8.84 -6.48 15.33
N GLY A 36 9.57 -6.94 14.32
CA GLY A 36 10.60 -6.15 13.61
C GLY A 36 10.13 -5.43 12.36
N CYS A 37 8.83 -5.42 12.04
CA CYS A 37 8.32 -4.69 10.88
C CYS A 37 8.31 -3.18 11.17
N ALA A 38 9.08 -2.40 10.39
CA ALA A 38 9.12 -0.94 10.51
C ALA A 38 7.76 -0.27 10.28
N TRP A 39 6.86 -0.94 9.55
CA TRP A 39 5.55 -0.41 9.15
C TRP A 39 4.37 -0.99 9.90
N ARG A 40 4.63 -1.67 11.02
CA ARG A 40 3.63 -2.42 11.80
C ARG A 40 2.37 -1.60 12.15
N GLU A 41 2.52 -0.32 12.44
CA GLU A 41 1.40 0.58 12.78
C GLU A 41 0.50 0.90 11.57
N TYR A 42 1.09 0.90 10.37
CA TYR A 42 0.42 1.21 9.11
C TYR A 42 -0.09 -0.04 8.38
N CYS A 43 0.31 -1.24 8.82
CA CYS A 43 -0.17 -2.50 8.26
C CYS A 43 -1.71 -2.66 8.32
N ARG A 44 -2.35 -2.00 9.28
CA ARG A 44 -3.81 -2.01 9.49
C ARG A 44 -4.56 -0.92 8.74
N THR A 45 -3.86 -0.01 8.06
CA THR A 45 -4.50 1.07 7.32
C THR A 45 -4.71 0.57 5.89
N PRO A 46 -5.94 0.19 5.48
CA PRO A 46 -6.19 -0.12 4.09
C PRO A 46 -5.85 1.11 3.26
N LEU A 47 -4.82 0.97 2.42
CA LEU A 47 -4.34 1.99 1.47
C LEU A 47 -4.45 1.41 0.07
N ASP A 48 -5.55 0.70 -0.17
CA ASP A 48 -5.80 0.06 -1.45
C ASP A 48 -6.36 1.08 -2.44
N CYS A 49 -5.86 0.94 -3.65
CA CYS A 49 -6.16 1.83 -4.78
C CYS A 49 -7.54 1.61 -5.37
N GLU A 50 -8.25 0.57 -4.92
CA GLU A 50 -9.51 0.13 -5.49
C GLU A 50 -10.72 0.94 -4.97
N ASP A 51 -10.52 1.76 -3.93
CA ASP A 51 -11.59 2.56 -3.31
C ASP A 51 -11.44 4.08 -3.46
N LEU A 52 -10.42 4.57 -4.17
CA LEU A 52 -10.27 6.00 -4.44
C LEU A 52 -11.02 6.36 -5.74
N PRO A 53 -12.00 7.28 -5.71
CA PRO A 53 -12.55 7.87 -6.92
C PRO A 53 -11.52 8.86 -7.49
N GLY A 54 -10.42 8.32 -8.02
CA GLY A 54 -9.48 9.05 -8.85
C GLY A 54 -9.67 8.56 -10.27
N GLU A 55 -10.07 9.48 -11.16
CA GLU A 55 -10.20 9.19 -12.60
C GLU A 55 -8.99 8.39 -13.06
N THR A 56 -9.24 7.17 -13.51
CA THR A 56 -8.15 6.29 -13.93
C THR A 56 -7.46 6.91 -15.13
N ALA A 57 -6.14 6.74 -15.26
CA ALA A 57 -5.37 7.30 -16.39
C ALA A 57 -5.96 6.91 -17.77
N ASP A 58 -6.70 5.79 -17.82
CA ASP A 58 -7.44 5.33 -19.00
C ASP A 58 -8.62 6.24 -19.41
N GLU A 59 -9.26 6.95 -18.46
CA GLU A 59 -10.36 7.90 -18.73
C GLU A 59 -9.86 9.21 -19.34
N ILE A 60 -8.64 9.63 -19.03
CA ILE A 60 -8.03 10.85 -19.59
C ILE A 60 -7.54 10.63 -21.02
N ALA A 61 -7.09 9.42 -21.35
CA ALA A 61 -6.54 9.10 -22.68
C ALA A 61 -7.58 9.03 -23.80
N HIS A 62 -8.88 8.93 -23.47
CA HIS A 62 -9.98 8.82 -24.43
C HIS A 62 -10.79 10.12 -24.59
N ARG A 63 -10.26 11.25 -24.13
CA ARG A 63 -10.87 12.58 -24.25
C ARG A 63 -10.18 13.47 -25.29
#